data_AF-A0A7Y3P8U5-F1
#
_entry.id   AF-A0A7Y3P8U5-F1
#
_cell.length_a   1.000
_cell.length_b   1.000
_cell.length_c   1.000
_cell.angle_alpha   90.00
_cell.angle_beta   90.00
_cell.angle_gamma   90.00
#
_symmetry.space_group_name_H-M   'P 1'
#
loop_
_entity.id
_entity.type
_entity.pdbx_description
1 polymer ?
#
loop_
_entity_poly.entity_id
_entity_poly.type
_entity_poly.pdbx_seq_one_letter_code
_entity_poly.pdbx_strand_id
1 'polypeptide(L)'
;MLRGSGFEMCIDLCGVDYLEHPGRETPAEIRATRFEVVVNLLSLSRRERARIRVQAGDETPMVDSLFSLYPGVEGFEREVFDLFGIQFENHPELTRILMPEEWEGHPLRKDYGLGRVPVQFKETAPQ
;
A
#
# COMPACT_ATOMS: atom_id res chain seq x y z
N MET A 1 -18.45 -1.65 -13.72
CA MET A 1 -18.04 -1.16 -12.39
C MET A 1 -18.14 -2.30 -11.37
N LEU A 2 -17.09 -2.53 -10.57
CA LEU A 2 -16.91 -3.68 -9.68
C LEU A 2 -18.04 -3.88 -8.65
N ARG A 3 -18.64 -2.79 -8.17
CA ARG A 3 -19.82 -2.83 -7.28
C ARG A 3 -21.04 -3.47 -7.96
N GLY A 4 -21.22 -3.24 -9.25
CA GLY A 4 -22.26 -3.90 -10.06
C GLY A 4 -21.93 -5.36 -10.40
N SER A 5 -20.72 -5.82 -10.11
CA SER A 5 -20.26 -7.19 -10.33
C SER A 5 -20.46 -8.09 -9.10
N GLY A 6 -21.17 -7.61 -8.07
CA GLY A 6 -21.54 -8.37 -6.87
C GLY A 6 -20.44 -8.45 -5.80
N PHE A 7 -19.51 -7.49 -5.75
CA PHE A 7 -18.55 -7.36 -4.64
C PHE A 7 -18.98 -6.23 -3.74
N GLU A 8 -19.62 -6.56 -2.61
CA GLU A 8 -20.27 -5.58 -1.75
C GLU A 8 -19.30 -4.86 -0.82
N MET A 9 -18.15 -5.47 -0.51
CA MET A 9 -17.22 -4.94 0.49
C MET A 9 -15.77 -4.95 -0.01
N CYS A 10 -15.06 -3.85 0.25
CA CYS A 10 -13.61 -3.80 0.23
C CYS A 10 -13.10 -4.12 1.64
N ILE A 11 -12.32 -5.18 1.79
CA ILE A 11 -11.84 -5.67 3.09
C ILE A 11 -10.49 -5.04 3.44
N ASP A 12 -9.66 -4.81 2.43
CA ASP A 12 -8.28 -4.38 2.61
C ASP A 12 -7.77 -3.71 1.33
N LEU A 13 -6.94 -2.69 1.50
CA LEU A 13 -6.20 -2.01 0.45
C LEU A 13 -4.80 -1.70 0.98
N CYS A 14 -3.77 -2.24 0.33
CA CYS A 14 -2.40 -2.08 0.77
C CYS A 14 -1.45 -1.77 -0.39
N GLY A 15 -0.37 -1.04 -0.08
CA GLY A 15 0.73 -0.75 -1.00
C GLY A 15 1.82 -1.81 -0.92
N VAL A 16 2.49 -2.06 -2.04
CA VAL A 16 3.65 -2.94 -2.13
C VAL A 16 4.77 -2.21 -2.89
N ASP A 17 5.96 -2.19 -2.31
CA ASP A 17 7.19 -1.70 -2.94
C ASP A 17 8.07 -2.87 -3.37
N TYR A 18 8.22 -3.04 -4.68
CA TYR A 18 9.00 -4.10 -5.31
C TYR A 18 10.40 -3.65 -5.74
N LEU A 19 10.97 -2.58 -5.15
CA LEU A 19 12.34 -2.12 -5.46
C LEU A 19 13.37 -3.26 -5.45
N GLU A 20 13.29 -4.16 -4.48
CA GLU A 20 14.19 -5.31 -4.33
C GLU A 20 13.78 -6.55 -5.15
N HIS A 21 12.63 -6.49 -5.84
CA HIS A 21 12.04 -7.59 -6.61
C HIS A 21 11.55 -7.14 -8.01
N PRO A 22 12.43 -6.60 -8.87
CA PRO A 22 12.03 -6.07 -10.19
C PRO A 22 11.59 -7.16 -11.18
N GLY A 23 12.05 -8.41 -11.01
CA GLY A 23 11.76 -9.54 -11.91
C GLY A 23 10.49 -10.33 -11.57
N ARG A 24 9.54 -9.73 -10.83
CA ARG A 24 8.31 -10.44 -10.44
C ARG A 24 7.47 -10.82 -11.66
N GLU A 25 6.78 -11.95 -11.58
CA GLU A 25 5.84 -12.37 -12.61
C GLU A 25 4.57 -11.50 -12.57
N THR A 26 4.28 -10.86 -13.70
CA THR A 26 2.99 -10.22 -14.01
C THR A 26 2.42 -10.86 -15.28
N PRO A 27 1.08 -10.83 -15.47
CA PRO A 27 0.49 -11.23 -16.74
C PRO A 27 1.13 -10.47 -17.92
N ALA A 28 1.21 -11.10 -19.09
CA ALA A 28 1.93 -10.56 -20.24
C ALA A 28 1.40 -9.18 -20.70
N GLU A 29 0.13 -8.89 -20.40
CA GLU A 29 -0.51 -7.62 -20.75
C GLU A 29 -0.21 -6.50 -19.75
N ILE A 30 0.40 -6.80 -18.59
CA ILE A 30 0.62 -5.86 -17.49
C ILE A 30 2.12 -5.60 -17.32
N ARG A 31 2.53 -4.35 -17.53
CA ARG A 31 3.88 -3.88 -17.23
C ARG A 31 4.07 -3.77 -15.72
N ALA A 32 5.03 -4.53 -15.17
CA ALA A 32 5.40 -4.41 -13.76
C ALA A 32 6.02 -3.03 -13.46
N THR A 33 5.59 -2.41 -12.37
CA THR A 33 6.16 -1.16 -11.82
C THR A 33 6.71 -1.38 -10.42
N ARG A 34 7.48 -0.45 -9.87
CA ARG A 34 8.00 -0.50 -8.50
C ARG A 34 6.86 -0.58 -7.49
N PHE A 35 5.91 0.34 -7.57
CA PHE A 35 4.79 0.41 -6.65
C PHE A 35 3.56 -0.30 -7.22
N GLU A 36 2.87 -1.03 -6.35
CA GLU A 36 1.61 -1.72 -6.66
C GLU A 36 0.63 -1.50 -5.52
N VAL A 37 -0.65 -1.29 -5.84
CA VAL A 37 -1.74 -1.28 -4.87
C VAL A 37 -2.53 -2.57 -5.01
N VAL A 38 -2.73 -3.27 -3.90
CA VAL A 38 -3.46 -4.53 -3.82
C VAL A 38 -4.77 -4.28 -3.09
N VAL A 39 -5.88 -4.60 -3.73
CA VAL A 39 -7.23 -4.43 -3.19
C VAL A 39 -7.87 -5.80 -3.03
N ASN A 40 -8.35 -6.10 -1.82
CA ASN A 40 -9.05 -7.34 -1.52
C ASN A 40 -10.55 -7.06 -1.35
N LEU A 41 -11.35 -7.64 -2.25
CA LEU A 41 -12.81 -7.50 -2.28
C LEU A 41 -13.48 -8.79 -1.81
N LEU A 42 -14.63 -8.62 -1.16
CA LEU A 42 -15.48 -9.71 -0.68
C LEU A 42 -16.88 -9.60 -1.27
N SER A 43 -17.35 -10.71 -1.82
CA SER A 43 -18.74 -10.93 -2.16
C SER A 43 -19.42 -11.72 -1.04
N LEU A 44 -20.31 -11.09 -0.28
CA LEU A 44 -21.06 -11.77 0.78
C LEU A 44 -22.14 -12.69 0.21
N SER A 45 -22.77 -12.24 -0.88
CA SER A 45 -23.84 -12.97 -1.57
C SER A 45 -23.35 -14.27 -2.20
N ARG A 46 -22.16 -14.26 -2.80
CA ARG A 46 -21.55 -15.43 -3.46
C ARG A 46 -20.52 -16.17 -2.61
N ARG A 47 -20.12 -15.60 -1.48
CA ARG A 47 -19.02 -16.11 -0.63
C ARG A 47 -17.70 -16.21 -1.40
N GLU A 48 -17.47 -15.27 -2.30
CA GLU A 48 -16.29 -15.20 -3.16
C GLU A 48 -15.36 -14.08 -2.71
N ARG A 49 -14.07 -14.26 -2.93
CA ARG A 49 -13.06 -13.21 -2.72
C ARG A 49 -12.37 -12.93 -4.04
N ALA A 50 -12.11 -11.65 -4.31
CA ALA A 50 -11.31 -11.22 -5.44
C ALA A 50 -10.16 -10.35 -4.94
N ARG A 51 -9.01 -10.50 -5.58
CA ARG A 51 -7.86 -9.63 -5.38
C ARG A 51 -7.58 -8.90 -6.67
N ILE A 52 -7.47 -7.58 -6.59
CA ILE A 52 -7.11 -6.71 -7.69
C ILE A 52 -5.71 -6.17 -7.39
N ARG A 53 -4.83 -6.22 -8.38
CA ARG A 53 -3.47 -5.68 -8.31
C ARG A 53 -3.35 -4.57 -9.34
N VAL A 54 -3.06 -3.36 -8.90
CA VAL A 54 -2.95 -2.16 -9.75
C VAL A 54 -1.51 -1.68 -9.73
N GLN A 55 -0.92 -1.51 -10.91
CA GLN A 55 0.43 -0.97 -11.05
C GLN A 55 0.36 0.54 -10.85
N ALA A 56 1.03 1.06 -9.82
CA ALA A 56 0.94 2.47 -9.44
C ALA A 56 2.02 3.34 -10.10
N GLY A 57 3.06 2.75 -10.69
CA GLY A 57 4.18 3.48 -11.29
C GLY A 57 5.48 3.40 -10.48
N ASP A 58 6.47 4.19 -10.90
CA ASP A 58 7.83 4.16 -10.36
C ASP A 58 8.20 5.43 -9.58
N GLU A 59 8.38 6.56 -10.27
CA GLU A 59 8.85 7.82 -9.65
C GLU A 59 7.73 8.62 -8.98
N THR A 60 6.58 8.76 -9.67
CA THR A 60 5.40 9.49 -9.18
C THR A 60 4.21 8.55 -9.11
N PRO A 61 4.17 7.62 -8.13
CA PRO A 61 3.14 6.60 -8.11
C PRO A 61 1.76 7.19 -7.80
N MET A 62 0.79 6.89 -8.67
CA MET A 62 -0.56 7.43 -8.59
C MET A 62 -1.59 6.43 -9.12
N VAL A 63 -2.73 6.33 -8.45
CA VAL A 63 -3.88 5.50 -8.84
C VAL A 63 -5.20 6.21 -8.57
N ASP A 64 -6.30 5.76 -9.19
CA ASP A 64 -7.63 6.27 -8.89
C ASP A 64 -8.11 5.79 -7.51
N SER A 65 -8.71 6.70 -6.74
CA SER A 65 -9.36 6.36 -5.47
C SER A 65 -10.61 5.48 -5.68
N LEU A 66 -10.78 4.50 -4.80
CA LEU A 66 -11.97 3.68 -4.68
C LEU A 66 -13.03 4.30 -3.76
N PHE A 67 -12.77 5.46 -3.16
CA PHE A 67 -13.66 6.11 -2.19
C PHE A 67 -15.09 6.28 -2.71
N SER A 68 -15.26 6.68 -3.97
CA SER A 68 -16.59 6.86 -4.59
C SER A 68 -17.41 5.56 -4.68
N LEU A 69 -16.76 4.39 -4.70
CA LEU A 69 -17.39 3.07 -4.76
C LEU A 69 -17.53 2.43 -3.37
N TYR A 70 -16.51 2.62 -2.53
CA TYR A 70 -16.38 2.02 -1.21
C TYR A 70 -15.87 3.08 -0.21
N PRO A 71 -16.75 3.88 0.41
CA PRO A 71 -16.32 4.95 1.32
C PRO A 71 -15.45 4.48 2.49
N GLY A 72 -15.56 3.21 2.90
CA GLY A 72 -14.74 2.63 3.97
C GLY A 72 -13.25 2.46 3.64
N VAL A 73 -12.81 2.76 2.41
CA VAL A 73 -11.39 2.66 2.02
C VAL A 73 -10.57 3.91 2.35
N GLU A 74 -11.20 5.00 2.80
CA GLU A 74 -10.54 6.28 3.11
C GLU A 74 -9.28 6.10 3.97
N GLY A 75 -9.40 5.36 5.08
CA GLY A 75 -8.27 5.09 5.98
C GLY A 75 -7.16 4.28 5.34
N PHE A 76 -7.51 3.29 4.49
CA PHE A 76 -6.52 2.45 3.81
C PHE A 76 -5.75 3.23 2.73
N GLU A 77 -6.44 4.07 1.96
CA GLU A 77 -5.80 4.92 0.95
C GLU A 77 -4.86 5.93 1.61
N ARG A 78 -5.28 6.52 2.75
CA ARG A 78 -4.43 7.42 3.55
C ARG A 78 -3.22 6.70 4.16
N GLU A 79 -3.38 5.47 4.64
CA GLU A 79 -2.26 4.65 5.13
C GLU A 79 -1.25 4.38 4.02
N VAL A 80 -1.71 3.98 2.82
CA VAL A 80 -0.81 3.72 1.69
C VAL A 80 -0.11 5.01 1.22
N PHE A 81 -0.81 6.13 1.22
CA PHE A 81 -0.20 7.43 0.98
C PHE A 81 0.88 7.78 2.01
N ASP A 82 0.59 7.60 3.30
CA ASP A 82 1.54 7.95 4.37
C ASP A 82 2.78 7.05 4.35
N LEU A 83 2.59 5.73 4.22
CA LEU A 83 3.66 4.74 4.36
C LEU A 83 4.46 4.48 3.07
N PHE A 84 3.82 4.59 1.91
CA PHE A 84 4.43 4.31 0.59
C PHE A 84 4.47 5.52 -0.34
N GLY A 85 3.78 6.62 -0.03
CA GLY A 85 3.77 7.82 -0.88
C GLY A 85 3.09 7.63 -2.22
N ILE A 86 2.14 6.70 -2.32
CA ILE A 86 1.29 6.53 -3.50
C ILE A 86 0.14 7.52 -3.41
N GLN A 87 -0.08 8.31 -4.46
CA GLN A 87 -1.16 9.29 -4.51
C GLN A 87 -2.46 8.65 -5.00
N PHE A 88 -3.59 9.10 -4.47
CA PHE A 88 -4.92 8.64 -4.85
C PHE A 88 -5.71 9.80 -5.48
N GLU A 89 -5.99 9.73 -6.78
CA GLU A 89 -6.78 10.75 -7.47
C GLU A 89 -8.25 10.63 -7.06
N ASN A 90 -8.94 11.77 -6.89
CA ASN A 90 -10.34 11.85 -6.48
C ASN A 90 -10.63 11.39 -5.03
N HIS A 91 -9.60 11.25 -4.19
CA HIS A 91 -9.78 11.07 -2.75
C HIS A 91 -10.22 12.40 -2.09
N PRO A 92 -11.21 12.41 -1.17
CA PRO A 92 -11.75 13.63 -0.59
C PRO A 92 -10.74 14.43 0.26
N GLU A 93 -9.92 13.74 1.05
CA GLU A 93 -8.93 14.37 1.93
C GLU A 93 -7.73 13.44 2.13
N LEU A 94 -6.72 13.56 1.27
CA LEU A 94 -5.52 12.74 1.34
C LEU A 94 -4.49 13.39 2.28
N THR A 95 -4.55 13.02 3.56
CA THR A 95 -3.64 13.50 4.61
C THR A 95 -2.99 12.33 5.34
N ARG A 96 -1.82 12.57 5.96
CA ARG A 96 -1.13 11.58 6.79
C ARG A 96 -2.02 11.12 7.94
N ILE A 97 -1.80 9.89 8.42
CA ILE A 97 -2.64 9.30 9.47
C ILE A 97 -1.85 8.53 10.53
N LEU A 98 -0.72 7.93 10.18
CA LEU A 98 0.12 7.14 11.09
C LEU A 98 1.39 7.89 11.50
N MET A 99 2.03 8.59 10.57
CA MET A 99 3.25 9.33 10.84
C MET A 99 2.94 10.73 11.36
N PRO A 100 3.80 11.30 12.21
CA PRO A 100 3.70 12.71 12.60
C PRO A 100 3.67 13.63 11.37
N GLU A 101 3.00 14.77 11.48
CA GLU A 101 2.85 15.73 10.38
C GLU A 101 4.20 16.25 9.87
N GLU A 102 5.19 16.35 10.75
CA GLU A 102 6.55 16.82 10.44
C GLU A 102 7.45 15.71 9.88
N TRP A 103 6.96 14.48 9.73
CA TRP A 103 7.77 13.37 9.26
C TRP A 103 8.11 13.49 7.78
N GLU A 104 9.40 13.45 7.43
CA GLU A 104 9.85 13.48 6.03
C GLU A 104 10.02 12.06 5.47
N GLY A 105 9.45 11.82 4.28
CA GLY A 105 9.55 10.54 3.58
C GLY A 105 8.45 9.54 3.94
N HIS A 106 8.67 8.28 3.53
CA HIS A 106 7.69 7.19 3.52
C HIS A 106 8.35 5.90 4.06
N PRO A 107 8.06 5.50 5.31
CA PRO A 107 8.88 4.53 6.05
C PRO A 107 8.84 3.10 5.52
N LEU A 108 7.80 2.69 4.79
CA LEU A 108 7.71 1.32 4.25
C LEU A 108 8.34 1.15 2.86
N ARG A 109 8.86 2.23 2.27
CA ARG A 109 9.65 2.13 1.04
C ARG A 109 11.00 1.45 1.34
N LYS A 110 11.47 0.62 0.41
CA LYS A 110 12.70 -0.18 0.59
C LYS A 110 13.99 0.65 0.52
N ASP A 111 13.93 1.83 -0.10
CA ASP A 111 15.00 2.83 -0.09
C ASP A 111 15.00 3.70 1.18
N TYR A 112 14.01 3.55 2.07
CA TYR A 112 13.97 4.28 3.33
C TYR A 112 14.96 3.70 4.34
N GLY A 113 15.87 4.54 4.84
CA GLY A 113 16.89 4.14 5.80
C GLY A 113 16.28 3.71 7.14
N LEU A 114 16.27 2.41 7.43
CA LEU A 114 15.86 1.92 8.73
C LEU A 114 16.86 2.36 9.80
N GLY A 115 16.45 3.31 10.65
CA GLY A 115 17.20 3.65 11.85
C GLY A 115 17.32 2.42 12.75
N ARG A 116 18.54 1.95 12.98
CA ARG A 116 18.83 0.84 13.89
C ARG A 116 19.69 1.35 15.03
N VAL A 117 19.28 1.05 16.27
CA VAL A 117 20.13 1.26 17.45
C VAL A 117 20.82 -0.07 17.75
N PRO A 118 22.16 -0.13 17.78
CA PRO A 118 22.86 -1.36 18.13
C PRO A 118 22.53 -1.76 19.57
N VAL A 119 22.22 -3.04 19.78
CA VAL A 119 22.02 -3.59 21.12
C VAL A 119 23.36 -3.57 21.86
N GLN A 120 23.42 -2.87 22.99
CA GLN A 120 24.60 -2.85 23.84
C GLN A 120 24.49 -3.91 24.94
N PHE A 121 25.50 -4.75 25.05
CA PHE A 121 25.65 -5.70 26.16
C PHE A 121 26.68 -5.18 27.15
N LYS A 122 26.51 -5.50 28.44
CA LYS A 122 27.59 -5.37 29.43
C LYS A 122 28.49 -6.59 29.29
N GLU A 123 29.81 -6.40 29.14
CA GLU A 123 30.78 -7.50 29.18
C GLU A 123 30.64 -8.28 30.50
N THR A 124 30.72 -9.61 30.42
CA THR A 124 30.89 -10.44 31.63
C THR A 124 32.39 -10.46 31.92
N ALA A 125 32.78 -10.06 33.13
CA ALA A 125 34.18 -10.06 33.54
C ALA A 125 34.86 -11.42 33.26
N PRO A 126 36.10 -11.45 32.75
CA PRO A 126 36.82 -12.70 32.57
C PRO A 126 37.01 -13.39 33.94
N GLN A 127 36.80 -14.71 33.97
CA GLN A 127 37.05 -15.58 35.13
C GLN A 127 38.55 -15.71 35.41
#